data_AF-A0AAV4FDH9-F1
#
_entry.id   AF-A0AAV4FDH9-F1
#
_cell.length_a   1.000
_cell.length_b   1.000
_cell.length_c   1.000
_cell.angle_alpha   90.00
_cell.angle_beta   90.00
_cell.angle_gamma   90.00
#
_symmetry.space_group_name_H-M   'P 1'
#
loop_
_entity.id
_entity.type
_entity.pdbx_description
1 polymer ?
#
loop_
_entity_poly.entity_id
_entity_poly.type
_entity_poly.pdbx_seq_one_letter_code
_entity_poly.pdbx_strand_id
1 'polypeptide(L)' 'MTKDRLAALKAAQSDDDDNDDVAVTVDSSGFMEEFFEQVDEIREMIDKIASNVDEAGLSLERCLRIEQAQQRKKK' A
#
# COMPACT_ATOMS: atom_id res chain seq x y z
N MET A 1 -9.00 32.89 -5.99
CA MET A 1 -10.36 32.56 -5.51
C MET A 1 -10.79 31.25 -6.14
N THR A 2 -10.20 30.13 -5.71
CA THR A 2 -10.69 28.78 -6.08
C THR A 2 -12.03 28.63 -5.38
N LYS A 3 -13.11 29.01 -6.09
CA LYS A 3 -14.47 28.99 -5.58
C LYS A 3 -14.73 27.58 -5.05
N ASP A 4 -14.94 27.53 -3.74
CA ASP A 4 -15.38 26.35 -3.02
C ASP A 4 -16.56 25.74 -3.78
N ARG A 5 -16.30 24.62 -4.46
CA ARG A 5 -17.29 23.94 -5.30
C ARG A 5 -18.37 23.29 -4.45
N LEU A 6 -18.08 23.02 -3.17
CA LEU A 6 -19.03 22.41 -2.24
C LEU A 6 -20.19 23.36 -1.94
N ALA A 7 -19.89 24.64 -1.73
CA ALA A 7 -20.92 25.66 -1.51
C ALA A 7 -21.82 25.85 -2.75
N ALA A 8 -21.22 25.83 -3.95
CA ALA A 8 -21.96 25.92 -5.20
C ALA A 8 -22.84 24.70 -5.47
N LEU A 9 -22.36 23.50 -5.13
CA LEU A 9 -23.11 22.24 -5.24
C LEU A 9 -24.31 22.23 -4.27
N LYS A 10 -24.11 22.62 -3.01
CA LYS A 10 -25.19 22.71 -2.01
C LYS A 10 -26.27 23.72 -2.40
N ALA A 11 -25.86 24.86 -2.99
CA ALA A 11 -26.81 25.88 -3.43
C ALA A 11 -27.61 25.48 -4.68
N ALA A 12 -27.09 24.56 -5.51
CA ALA A 12 -27.78 24.04 -6.69
C ALA A 12 -28.81 22.95 -6.37
N GLN A 13 -28.80 22.39 -5.15
CA GLN A 13 -29.81 21.45 -4.64
C GLN A 13 -31.04 22.19 -4.09
N SER A 14 -31.60 23.14 -4.84
CA SER A 14 -32.74 23.96 -4.40
C SER A 14 -33.95 23.11 -3.97
N ASP A 15 -34.68 23.62 -2.95
CA ASP A 15 -35.83 23.09 -2.18
C ASP A 15 -37.06 22.51 -2.94
N ASP A 16 -36.95 22.09 -4.21
CA ASP A 16 -38.07 21.52 -4.99
C ASP A 16 -37.84 20.07 -5.46
N ASP A 17 -36.76 19.44 -5.00
CA ASP A 17 -36.53 18.00 -5.18
C ASP A 17 -36.41 17.33 -3.80
N ASP A 18 -37.52 17.38 -3.06
CA ASP A 18 -37.77 16.40 -2.02
C ASP A 18 -37.74 15.02 -2.70
N ASN A 19 -36.70 14.23 -2.37
CA ASN A 19 -36.72 12.76 -2.31
C ASN A 19 -36.00 11.94 -3.39
N ASP A 20 -35.02 12.48 -4.12
CA ASP A 20 -33.97 11.61 -4.69
C ASP A 20 -32.66 11.84 -3.93
N ASP A 21 -32.54 11.11 -2.82
CA ASP A 21 -31.25 10.71 -2.30
C ASP A 21 -30.50 10.05 -3.45
N VAL A 22 -29.65 10.83 -4.15
CA VAL A 22 -28.64 10.29 -5.08
C VAL A 22 -27.56 9.61 -4.23
N ALA A 23 -27.99 8.65 -3.42
CA ALA A 23 -27.16 7.63 -2.87
C ALA A 23 -26.64 6.86 -4.07
N VAL A 24 -25.33 7.01 -4.31
CA VAL A 24 -24.61 5.95 -5.00
C VAL A 24 -24.79 4.74 -4.10
N THR A 25 -25.74 3.86 -4.43
CA THR A 25 -25.89 2.54 -3.83
C THR A 25 -24.67 1.73 -4.22
N VAL A 26 -23.55 2.07 -3.60
CA VAL A 26 -22.42 1.17 -3.49
C VAL A 26 -22.98 -0.01 -2.71
N ASP A 27 -23.07 -1.16 -3.33
CA ASP A 27 -23.38 -2.40 -2.62
C ASP A 27 -22.26 -2.61 -1.60
N SER A 28 -22.50 -2.11 -0.38
CA SER A 28 -21.55 -2.04 0.73
C SER A 28 -21.07 -3.41 1.18
N SER A 29 -21.66 -4.49 0.65
CA SER A 29 -21.38 -5.87 1.01
C SER A 29 -20.11 -6.45 0.37
N GLY A 30 -19.47 -5.74 -0.56
CA GLY A 30 -18.23 -6.20 -1.20
C GLY A 30 -17.47 -5.14 -1.99
N PHE A 31 -17.89 -3.88 -1.94
CA PHE A 31 -17.19 -2.83 -2.67
C PHE A 31 -15.78 -2.63 -2.13
N MET A 32 -14.80 -2.90 -3.00
CA MET A 32 -13.35 -2.84 -2.75
C MET A 32 -12.73 -3.99 -1.95
N GLU A 33 -13.46 -5.08 -1.67
CA GLU A 33 -12.86 -6.24 -0.97
C GLU A 33 -11.69 -6.83 -1.78
N GLU A 34 -11.90 -7.11 -3.07
CA GLU A 34 -10.85 -7.57 -3.99
C GLU A 34 -9.69 -6.57 -4.12
N PHE A 35 -9.99 -5.26 -4.06
CA PHE A 35 -8.96 -4.22 -4.13
C PHE A 35 -8.07 -4.21 -2.89
N PHE A 36 -8.65 -4.36 -1.70
CA PHE A 36 -7.88 -4.43 -0.47
C PHE A 36 -7.11 -5.75 -0.35
N GLU A 37 -7.69 -6.86 -0.82
CA GLU A 37 -7.00 -8.15 -0.88
C GLU A 37 -5.74 -8.08 -1.76
N GLN A 38 -5.84 -7.44 -2.94
CA GLN A 38 -4.69 -7.20 -3.81
C GLN A 38 -3.64 -6.27 -3.17
N VAL A 39 -4.07 -5.24 -2.44
CA VAL A 39 -3.15 -4.34 -1.72
C VAL A 39 -2.38 -5.09 -0.64
N ASP A 40 -3.07 -5.96 0.11
CA ASP A 40 -2.44 -6.80 1.14
C ASP A 40 -1.47 -7.82 0.53
N GLU A 41 -1.82 -8.43 -0.59
CA GLU A 41 -0.92 -9.33 -1.33
C GLU A 41 0.37 -8.62 -1.78
N ILE A 42 0.25 -7.42 -2.34
CA ILE A 42 1.41 -6.61 -2.74
C ILE A 42 2.29 -6.27 -1.53
N ARG A 43 1.67 -5.95 -0.40
CA ARG A 43 2.40 -5.66 0.84
C ARG A 43 3.20 -6.87 1.32
N GLU A 44 2.58 -8.05 1.33
CA GLU A 44 3.30 -9.28 1.68
C GLU A 44 4.46 -9.59 0.72
N MET A 45 4.27 -9.35 -0.59
CA MET A 45 5.34 -9.55 -1.56
C MET A 45 6.53 -8.62 -1.30
N ILE A 46 6.28 -7.36 -0.94
CA ILE A 46 7.34 -6.41 -0.57
C ILE A 46 8.10 -6.91 0.66
N ASP A 47 7.40 -7.37 1.69
CA ASP A 47 8.02 -7.90 2.91
C ASP A 47 8.88 -9.14 2.62
N LYS A 48 8.40 -10.05 1.76
CA LYS A 48 9.17 -11.23 1.30
C LYS A 48 10.45 -10.81 0.57
N ILE A 49 10.38 -9.81 -0.31
CA ILE A 49 11.56 -9.30 -1.04
C ILE A 49 12.56 -8.67 -0.06
N ALA A 50 12.08 -7.86 0.90
CA ALA A 50 12.93 -7.24 1.91
C ALA A 50 13.68 -8.29 2.73
N SER A 51 12.98 -9.32 3.22
CA SER A 51 13.61 -10.43 3.95
C SER A 51 14.68 -11.14 3.12
N ASN A 52 14.40 -11.41 1.84
CA ASN A 52 15.36 -12.08 0.95
C ASN A 52 16.61 -11.23 0.71
N VAL A 53 16.47 -9.90 0.59
CA VAL A 53 17.61 -8.98 0.42
C VAL A 53 18.44 -8.91 1.70
N ASP A 54 17.80 -8.83 2.87
CA ASP A 54 18.49 -8.82 4.16
C ASP A 54 19.27 -10.13 4.38
N GLU A 55 18.67 -11.28 4.06
CA GLU A 55 19.35 -12.58 4.12
C GLU A 55 20.53 -12.68 3.16
N ALA A 56 20.39 -12.16 1.93
CA ALA A 56 21.49 -12.10 0.97
C ALA A 56 22.65 -11.23 1.48
N GLY A 57 22.34 -10.09 2.11
CA GLY A 57 23.33 -9.23 2.77
C GLY A 57 24.05 -9.94 3.92
N LEU A 58 23.30 -10.62 4.79
CA LEU A 58 23.84 -11.40 5.91
C LEU A 58 24.72 -12.56 5.43
N SER A 59 24.34 -13.23 4.33
CA SER A 59 25.11 -14.33 3.73
C SER A 59 26.44 -13.84 3.16
N LEU A 60 26.42 -12.70 2.45
CA LEU A 60 27.64 -12.10 1.89
C LEU A 60 28.63 -11.69 2.99
N GLU A 61 28.15 -11.05 4.05
CA GLU A 61 29.02 -10.66 5.18
C GLU A 61 29.64 -11.90 5.85
N ARG A 62 28.86 -12.97 5.98
CA ARG A 62 29.32 -14.23 6.57
C ARG A 62 30.41 -14.89 5.71
N CYS A 63 30.23 -14.92 4.38
CA CYS A 63 31.25 -15.40 3.44
C CYS A 63 32.54 -14.58 3.55
N LEU A 64 32.44 -13.25 3.60
CA LEU A 64 33.59 -12.37 3.74
C LEU A 64 34.36 -12.63 5.04
N ARG A 65 33.66 -12.79 6.18
CA ARG A 65 34.30 -13.12 7.46
C ARG A 65 35.01 -14.47 7.42
N ILE A 66 34.40 -15.47 6.80
CA ILE A 66 35.01 -16.80 6.64
C ILE A 66 36.30 -16.68 5.82
N GLU A 67 36.28 -15.95 4.71
CA GLU A 67 37.46 -15.73 3.88
C GLU A 67 38.58 -15.02 4.65
N GLN A 68 38.27 -13.93 5.36
CA GLN A 68 39.24 -13.21 6.19
C GLN A 68 39.84 -14.08 7.30
N ALA A 69 39.03 -14.93 7.95
CA ALA A 69 39.51 -15.86 8.97
C ALA A 69 40.45 -16.93 8.40
N GLN A 70 40.17 -17.43 7.19
CA GLN A 70 41.05 -18.37 6.48
C GLN A 70 42.38 -17.73 6.10
N GLN A 71 42.39 -16.47 5.66
CA GLN A 71 43.62 -15.73 5.34
C GLN A 71 44.51 -15.53 6.58
N ARG A 72 43.92 -15.24 7.74
CA ARG A 72 44.66 -15.07 9.01
C ARG A 72 45.34 -16.34 9.50
N LYS A 73 44.77 -17.52 9.26
CA LYS A 73 45.34 -18.81 9.68
C LYS A 73 46.46 -19.33 8.76
N LYS A 74 46.55 -18.79 7.55
CA LYS A 74 47.58 -19.15 6.55
C LYS A 74 48.86 -18.31 6.65
N LYS A 75 48.87 -17.29 7.51
CA LYS A 75 49.99 -16.36 7.72
C LYS A 75 50.63 -16.64 9.07
#